data_AF-A0A7Y5BUY8-F1
#
_entry.id   AF-A0A7Y5BUY8-F1
#
_cell.length_a   1.000
_cell.length_b   1.000
_cell.length_c   1.000
_cell.angle_alpha   90.00
_cell.angle_beta   90.00
_cell.angle_gamma   90.00
#
_symmetry.space_group_name_H-M   'P 1'
#
loop_
_entity.id
_entity.type
_entity.pdbx_description
1 polymer ?
#
loop_
_entity_poly.entity_id
_entity_poly.type
_entity_poly.pdbx_seq_one_letter_code
_entity_poly.pdbx_strand_id
1 'polypeptide(L)'
;MREWSDMHYPEAEKIVMVLDNLNTHSPASFYEAFEPDEAHRLAHRFEFHYTPKHGCWLNIAEIELSALGRQCLARCIPDKAKLISEVEA
;
A
#
# COMPACT_ATOMS: atom_id res chain seq x y z
N MET A 1 4.37 -7.88 -0.81
CA MET A 1 3.42 -8.98 -0.49
C MET A 1 4.13 -10.22 0.05
N ARG A 2 5.12 -10.80 -0.64
CA ARG A 2 5.93 -11.92 -0.09
C ARG A 2 6.54 -11.62 1.27
N GLU A 3 7.27 -10.51 1.39
CA GLU A 3 7.88 -10.09 2.66
C GLU A 3 6.85 -9.98 3.80
N TRP A 4 5.70 -9.37 3.54
CA TRP A 4 4.61 -9.26 4.52
C TRP A 4 4.05 -10.63 4.92
N SER A 5 3.85 -11.53 3.96
CA SER A 5 3.39 -12.89 4.21
C SER A 5 4.39 -13.72 5.00
N ASP A 6 5.67 -13.64 4.62
CA ASP A 6 6.67 -14.64 4.98
C ASP A 6 7.57 -14.19 6.14
N MET A 7 7.72 -12.87 6.35
CA MET A 7 8.59 -12.31 7.40
C MET A 7 7.81 -11.56 8.48
N HIS A 8 6.88 -10.68 8.10
CA HIS A 8 6.16 -9.85 9.07
C HIS A 8 4.99 -10.59 9.72
N TYR A 9 4.27 -11.43 8.96
CA TYR A 9 3.13 -12.19 9.44
C TYR A 9 3.18 -13.69 9.05
N PRO A 10 4.26 -14.42 9.38
CA PRO A 10 4.41 -15.82 9.00
C PRO A 10 3.34 -16.72 9.62
N GLU A 11 2.95 -16.44 10.87
CA GLU A 11 2.00 -17.27 11.64
C GLU A 11 0.53 -16.88 11.43
N ALA A 12 0.24 -15.79 10.72
CA ALA A 12 -1.15 -15.46 10.38
C ALA A 12 -1.73 -16.62 9.57
N GLU A 13 -3.05 -16.82 9.57
CA GLU A 13 -3.68 -17.71 8.57
C GLU A 13 -4.05 -16.88 7.33
N LYS A 14 -4.63 -15.71 7.59
CA LYS A 14 -5.03 -14.69 6.63
C LYS A 14 -4.50 -13.33 7.03
N ILE A 15 -4.10 -12.53 6.05
CA ILE A 15 -3.68 -11.14 6.24
C ILE A 15 -4.74 -10.24 5.62
N VAL A 16 -5.43 -9.47 6.46
CA VAL A 16 -6.41 -8.49 5.99
C VAL A 16 -5.67 -7.27 5.44
N MET A 17 -5.88 -6.99 4.16
CA MET A 17 -5.31 -5.85 3.47
C MET A 17 -6.41 -4.85 3.12
N VAL A 18 -6.26 -3.61 3.56
CA VAL A 18 -7.17 -2.51 3.25
C VAL A 18 -6.53 -1.65 2.16
N LEU A 19 -7.20 -1.52 1.02
CA LEU A 19 -6.72 -0.76 -0.15
C LEU A 19 -7.77 0.26 -0.62
N ASP A 20 -7.35 1.21 -1.44
CA ASP A 20 -8.29 2.02 -2.23
C ASP A 20 -8.85 1.23 -3.43
N ASN A 21 -9.61 1.90 -4.30
CA ASN A 21 -10.31 1.26 -5.43
C ASN A 21 -9.53 1.39 -6.76
N LEU A 22 -8.20 1.50 -6.74
CA LEU A 22 -7.41 1.46 -7.97
C LEU A 22 -7.64 0.13 -8.71
N ASN A 23 -7.71 0.16 -10.04
CA ASN A 23 -8.02 -1.02 -10.86
C ASN A 23 -7.00 -2.17 -10.72
N THR A 24 -5.78 -1.87 -10.29
CA THR A 24 -4.72 -2.85 -9.99
C THR A 24 -4.75 -3.36 -8.55
N HIS A 25 -5.60 -2.81 -7.68
CA HIS A 25 -5.79 -3.31 -6.33
C HIS A 25 -6.77 -4.48 -6.35
N SER A 26 -6.33 -5.59 -6.94
CA SER A 26 -7.11 -6.83 -6.98
C SER A 26 -6.20 -8.05 -6.87
N PRO A 27 -6.73 -9.22 -6.46
CA PRO A 27 -5.96 -10.46 -6.45
C PRO A 27 -5.40 -10.84 -7.83
N ALA A 28 -6.01 -10.38 -8.92
CA ALA A 28 -5.55 -10.67 -10.29
C ALA A 28 -4.14 -10.11 -10.54
N SER A 29 -3.78 -8.98 -9.93
CA SER A 29 -2.44 -8.40 -10.08
C SER A 29 -1.33 -9.27 -9.50
N PHE A 30 -1.63 -10.25 -8.64
CA PHE A 30 -0.64 -11.26 -8.26
C PHE A 30 -0.29 -12.20 -9.42
N TYR A 31 -1.26 -12.59 -10.25
CA TYR A 31 -1.03 -13.45 -11.41
C TYR A 31 -0.35 -12.70 -12.56
N GLU A 32 -0.43 -11.36 -12.58
CA GLU A 32 0.35 -10.53 -13.49
C GLU A 32 1.82 -10.42 -13.05
N ALA A 33 2.09 -10.45 -11.74
CA ALA A 33 3.40 -10.15 -11.17
C ALA A 33 4.23 -11.40 -10.77
N PHE A 34 3.59 -12.55 -10.52
CA PHE A 34 4.23 -13.75 -10.00
C PHE A 34 3.87 -15.00 -10.80
N GLU A 35 4.73 -16.02 -10.72
CA GLU A 35 4.43 -17.35 -11.25
C GLU A 35 3.12 -17.90 -10.65
N PRO A 36 2.34 -18.71 -11.40
CA PRO A 36 0.99 -19.11 -11.01
C PRO A 36 0.86 -19.70 -9.60
N ASP A 37 1.80 -20.55 -9.18
CA ASP A 37 1.77 -21.18 -7.84
C ASP A 37 1.95 -20.14 -6.72
N GLU A 38 2.85 -19.18 -6.92
CA GLU A 38 3.12 -18.12 -5.95
C GLU A 38 1.99 -17.09 -5.93
N ALA A 39 1.46 -16.74 -7.10
CA ALA A 39 0.29 -15.87 -7.22
C ALA A 39 -0.91 -16.48 -6.49
N HIS A 40 -1.15 -17.78 -6.69
CA HIS A 40 -2.24 -18.51 -6.02
C HIS A 40 -2.03 -18.57 -4.51
N ARG A 41 -0.81 -18.86 -4.04
CA ARG A 41 -0.47 -18.84 -2.61
C ARG A 41 -0.77 -17.49 -1.98
N LEU A 42 -0.31 -16.40 -2.61
CA LEU A 42 -0.52 -15.04 -2.10
C LEU A 42 -2.00 -14.62 -2.18
N ALA A 43 -2.71 -14.96 -3.25
CA ALA A 43 -4.15 -14.66 -3.38
C ALA A 43 -4.97 -15.35 -2.29
N HIS A 44 -4.56 -16.53 -1.84
CA HIS A 44 -5.17 -17.22 -0.70
C HIS A 44 -4.67 -16.72 0.65
N ARG A 45 -3.52 -16.04 0.70
CA ARG A 45 -2.96 -15.52 1.94
C ARG A 45 -3.61 -14.19 2.35
N PHE A 46 -3.98 -13.36 1.40
CA PHE A 46 -4.51 -12.02 1.64
C PHE A 46 -6.04 -11.97 1.47
N GLU A 47 -6.70 -11.27 2.39
CA GLU A 47 -8.11 -10.90 2.28
C GLU A 47 -8.20 -9.40 1.95
N PHE A 48 -8.88 -9.06 0.87
CA PHE A 48 -8.91 -7.70 0.34
C PHE A 48 -10.17 -6.97 0.81
N HIS A 49 -9.98 -5.85 1.50
CA HIS A 49 -11.01 -4.90 1.87
C HIS A 49 -10.74 -3.58 1.16
N TYR A 50 -11.79 -2.96 0.63
CA TYR A 50 -11.66 -1.70 -0.09
C TYR A 50 -12.29 -0.57 0.71
N THR A 51 -11.64 0.58 0.75
CA THR A 51 -12.26 1.79 1.30
C THR A 51 -13.47 2.19 0.45
N PRO A 52 -14.49 2.87 1.03
CA PRO A 52 -15.62 3.36 0.23
C PRO A 52 -15.16 4.29 -0.89
N LYS A 53 -15.83 4.22 -2.03
CA LYS A 53 -15.61 5.20 -3.12
C LYS A 53 -15.86 6.60 -2.59
N HIS A 54 -14.98 7.54 -2.94
CA HIS A 54 -14.96 8.92 -2.44
C HIS A 54 -14.74 9.06 -0.92
N GLY A 55 -14.31 7.99 -0.23
CA GLY A 55 -14.02 7.98 1.20
C GLY A 55 -12.54 8.18 1.52
N CYS A 56 -11.91 9.22 0.94
CA CYS A 56 -10.48 9.51 1.16
C CYS A 56 -10.08 9.61 2.63
N TRP A 57 -10.99 10.09 3.49
CA TRP A 57 -10.77 10.23 4.94
C TRP A 57 -10.71 8.88 5.69
N LEU A 58 -10.99 7.76 5.03
CA LEU A 58 -10.80 6.40 5.56
C LEU A 58 -9.57 5.71 4.95
N ASN A 59 -8.91 6.33 3.97
CA ASN A 59 -7.70 5.80 3.35
C ASN A 59 -6.48 6.24 4.15
N ILE A 60 -5.84 5.29 4.83
CA ILE A 60 -4.67 5.54 5.70
C ILE A 60 -3.55 6.24 4.92
N ALA A 61 -3.28 5.82 3.68
CA ALA A 61 -2.24 6.44 2.86
C ALA A 61 -2.51 7.92 2.57
N GLU A 62 -3.77 8.28 2.30
CA GLU A 62 -4.16 9.68 2.06
C GLU A 62 -4.09 10.53 3.34
N ILE A 63 -4.40 9.95 4.49
CA ILE A 63 -4.25 10.62 5.79
C ILE A 63 -2.78 10.95 6.05
N GLU A 64 -1.88 9.98 5.86
CA GLU A 64 -0.43 10.17 6.00
C GLU A 64 0.11 11.23 5.02
N LEU A 65 -0.30 11.16 3.74
CA LEU A 65 0.08 12.16 2.74
C LEU A 65 -0.44 13.56 3.08
N SER A 66 -1.63 13.68 3.67
CA SER A 66 -2.18 14.96 4.15
C SER A 66 -1.40 15.52 5.34
N ALA A 67 -0.93 14.66 6.25
CA ALA A 67 -0.05 15.06 7.34
C ALA A 67 1.31 15.54 6.81
N LEU A 68 1.97 14.73 5.98
CA LEU A 68 3.24 15.04 5.31
C LEU A 68 3.15 16.35 4.52
N GLY A 69 2.07 16.51 3.75
CA GLY A 69 1.77 17.70 2.96
C GLY A 69 1.76 18.97 3.81
N ARG A 70 1.05 18.94 4.95
CA ARG A 70 0.93 20.10 5.85
C ARG A 70 2.19 20.37 6.67
N GLN A 71 2.88 19.33 7.11
CA GLN A 71 3.99 19.45 8.06
C GLN A 71 5.34 19.67 7.37
N CYS A 72 5.53 19.10 6.18
CA CYS A 72 6.84 19.07 5.52
C CYS A 72 6.82 19.74 4.14
N LEU A 73 5.81 19.44 3.33
CA LEU A 73 5.78 19.81 1.90
C LEU A 73 5.06 21.14 1.59
N ALA A 74 4.54 21.85 2.60
CA ALA A 74 3.81 23.11 2.46
C ALA A 74 4.74 24.31 2.13
N ARG A 75 5.72 24.11 1.25
CA ARG A 75 6.73 25.08 0.84
C ARG A 75 7.34 24.69 -0.50
N CYS A 76 8.00 25.65 -1.17
CA CYS A 76 8.81 25.33 -2.34
C CYS A 76 10.01 24.47 -1.94
N ILE A 77 10.25 23.40 -2.69
CA ILE A 77 11.42 22.54 -2.52
C ILE A 77 12.29 22.70 -3.78
N PRO A 78 13.56 23.10 -3.63
CA PRO A 78 14.36 23.59 -4.75
C PRO A 78 14.75 22.49 -5.74
N ASP A 79 14.84 21.24 -5.27
CA ASP A 79 15.26 20.12 -6.08
C ASP A 79 14.76 18.78 -5.51
N LYS A 80 14.88 17.74 -6.33
CA LYS A 80 14.45 16.38 -5.98
C LYS A 80 15.25 15.78 -4.82
N ALA A 81 16.55 16.10 -4.70
CA ALA A 81 17.38 15.54 -3.64
C ALA A 81 16.92 16.04 -2.27
N LYS A 82 16.59 17.34 -2.18
CA LYS A 82 16.00 17.93 -0.98
C LYS A 82 14.62 17.37 -0.70
N LEU A 83 13.77 17.13 -1.71
CA LEU A 83 12.47 16.47 -1.51
C LEU A 83 12.63 15.08 -0.90
N ILE A 84 13.52 14.24 -1.44
CA ILE A 84 13.76 12.87 -0.93
C ILE A 84 14.19 12.92 0.54
N SER A 85 15.20 13.74 0.86
CA SER A 85 15.71 13.89 2.23
C SER A 85 14.65 14.33 3.24
N GLU A 86 13.61 15.06 2.81
CA GLU A 86 12.57 15.59 3.68
C GLU A 86 11.41 14.60 3.89
N VAL A 87 11.20 13.68 2.94
CA VAL A 87 10.21 12.60 3.03
C VAL A 87 10.75 11.40 3.82
N GLU A 88 12.07 11.22 3.85
CA GLU A 88 12.75 10.15 4.59
C GLU A 88 13.06 10.49 6.06
N ALA A 89 12.88 11.75 6.47
CA ALA A 89 13.21 12.26 7.80
C ALA A 89 12.13 11.93 8.84
#